data_AF-A0A4Q6GQC0-F1
#
_entry.id   AF-A0A4Q6GQC0-F1
#
_cell.length_a   1.000
_cell.length_b   1.000
_cell.length_c   1.000
_cell.angle_alpha   90.00
_cell.angle_beta   90.00
_cell.angle_gamma   90.00
#
_symmetry.space_group_name_H-M   'P 1'
#
loop_
_entity.id
_entity.type
_entity.pdbx_description
1 polymer ?
#
loop_
_entity_poly.entity_id
_entity_poly.type
_entity_poly.pdbx_seq_one_letter_code
_entity_poly.pdbx_strand_id
1 'polypeptide(L)'
;MNIMAIVQHPLVLFVLGCLVTYVFHRLQKNHRRISYQCSDSIVIDPRIREEENLLEVRYGGNVVPQVTRTVIRFWNSGTETINGNDVSGADPFRWQLPENAAFLATNIDRTTRAANLISIDKNGNNLLLKFDFLDPHDGATISILHTAVARNSSLRGTIKGMKGKISSQGGMSEIPNFPPMGRMPEKSNKNGIGRWIGRALALFVFFATLFGIAYALAGFFPDYFLDNIPYIVSEEPSAPEVVRGKINIDIVLKGLLFTVVFGLISAAIVSNWRNKPPAKLRLDS
;
A
#
# COMPACT_ATOMS: atom_id res chain seq x y z
N MET A 1 -17.11 37.33 22.81
CA MET A 1 -15.74 36.99 22.33
C MET A 1 -15.82 36.69 20.83
N ASN A 2 -15.19 37.51 19.98
CA ASN A 2 -15.38 37.45 18.53
C ASN A 2 -14.79 36.16 17.94
N ILE A 3 -15.64 35.33 17.32
CA ILE A 3 -15.24 34.08 16.66
C ILE A 3 -14.17 34.33 15.59
N MET A 4 -14.18 35.49 14.92
CA MET A 4 -13.13 35.89 13.98
C MET A 4 -11.74 36.02 14.63
N ALA A 5 -11.66 36.49 15.88
CA ALA A 5 -10.40 36.61 16.59
C ALA A 5 -9.79 35.25 16.97
N ILE A 6 -10.64 34.24 17.17
CA ILE A 6 -10.23 32.86 17.48
C ILE A 6 -9.69 32.17 16.22
N VAL A 7 -10.34 32.36 15.07
CA VAL A 7 -9.92 31.73 13.80
C VAL A 7 -8.65 32.36 13.24
N GLN A 8 -8.49 33.68 13.38
CA GLN A 8 -7.26 34.38 12.98
C GLN A 8 -6.15 34.27 14.05
N HIS A 9 -6.41 33.59 15.16
CA HIS A 9 -5.43 33.44 16.20
C HIS A 9 -4.24 32.64 15.65
N PRO A 10 -3.00 33.14 15.77
CA PRO A 10 -1.82 32.50 15.19
C PRO A 10 -1.63 31.05 15.66
N LEU A 11 -2.10 30.72 16.87
CA LEU A 11 -2.06 29.35 17.40
C LEU A 11 -2.93 28.35 16.60
N VAL A 12 -4.11 28.76 16.12
CA VAL A 12 -5.01 27.87 15.36
C VAL A 12 -4.40 27.54 14.00
N LEU A 13 -3.86 28.55 13.31
CA LEU A 13 -3.13 28.36 12.05
C LEU A 13 -1.88 27.49 12.24
N PHE A 14 -1.14 27.68 13.34
CA PHE A 14 0.04 26.89 13.67
C PHE A 14 -0.28 25.40 13.87
N VAL A 15 -1.35 25.08 14.61
CA VAL A 15 -1.78 23.70 14.84
C VAL A 15 -2.23 23.02 13.54
N LEU A 16 -2.99 23.73 12.69
CA LEU A 16 -3.38 23.24 11.36
C LEU A 16 -2.17 22.99 10.47
N GLY A 17 -1.21 23.91 10.43
CA GLY A 17 0.03 23.76 9.68
C GLY A 17 0.87 22.56 10.14
N CYS A 18 0.99 22.36 11.46
CA CYS A 18 1.65 21.18 12.05
C CYS A 18 0.94 19.88 11.65
N LEU A 19 -0.40 19.85 11.67
CA LEU A 19 -1.18 18.67 11.31
C LEU A 19 -1.00 18.29 9.84
N VAL A 20 -1.09 19.28 8.94
CA VAL A 20 -0.87 19.06 7.50
C VAL A 20 0.55 18.55 7.26
N THR A 21 1.56 19.21 7.83
CA THR A 21 2.97 18.80 7.71
C THR A 21 3.18 17.36 8.20
N TYR A 22 2.59 16.99 9.35
CA TYR A 22 2.69 15.64 9.89
C TYR A 22 2.07 14.58 8.95
N VAL A 23 0.91 14.87 8.38
CA VAL A 23 0.23 13.97 7.42
C VAL A 23 1.06 13.78 6.16
N PHE A 24 1.57 14.88 5.56
CA PHE A 24 2.43 14.81 4.38
C PHE A 24 3.73 14.04 4.66
N HIS A 25 4.37 14.31 5.81
CA HIS A 25 5.58 13.59 6.22
C HIS A 25 5.34 12.08 6.37
N ARG A 26 4.16 11.66 6.86
CA ARG A 26 3.79 10.24 6.94
C ARG A 26 3.54 9.61 5.58
N LEU A 27 2.97 10.35 4.63
CA LEU A 27 2.70 9.88 3.28
C LEU A 27 3.97 9.77 2.43
N GLN A 28 4.97 10.63 2.68
CA GLN A 28 6.24 10.68 1.95
C GLN A 28 7.31 9.72 2.47
N LYS A 29 6.98 8.76 3.34
CA LYS A 29 7.98 7.82 3.85
C LYS A 29 8.37 6.82 2.77
N ASN A 30 9.41 7.20 2.03
CA ASN A 30 10.05 6.36 1.08
C ASN A 30 10.68 5.14 1.76
N HIS A 31 10.43 3.96 1.23
CA HIS A 31 11.04 2.75 1.72
C HIS A 31 11.27 1.76 0.58
N ARG A 32 12.45 1.12 0.61
CA ARG A 32 12.82 0.02 -0.28
C ARG A 32 12.38 -1.29 0.37
N ARG A 33 11.67 -2.15 -0.36
CA ARG A 33 11.23 -3.44 0.16
C ARG A 33 10.94 -4.43 -0.96
N ILE A 34 11.57 -5.59 -0.91
CA ILE A 34 11.18 -6.73 -1.76
C ILE A 34 10.27 -7.66 -0.97
N SER A 35 9.17 -8.06 -1.60
CA SER A 35 8.26 -9.09 -1.10
C SER A 35 8.21 -10.26 -2.07
N TYR A 36 7.89 -11.45 -1.54
CA TYR A 36 7.64 -12.61 -2.38
C TYR A 36 6.51 -13.50 -1.84
N GLN A 37 5.97 -14.31 -2.75
CA GLN A 37 5.06 -15.42 -2.48
C GLN A 37 5.60 -16.65 -3.20
N CYS A 38 5.37 -17.82 -2.62
CA CYS A 38 5.65 -19.09 -3.27
C CYS A 38 4.46 -20.04 -3.16
N SER A 39 4.30 -20.91 -4.15
CA SER A 39 3.47 -22.11 -4.06
C SER A 39 4.30 -23.31 -4.46
N ASP A 40 4.18 -24.38 -3.70
CA ASP A 40 4.84 -25.66 -3.98
C ASP A 40 3.77 -26.69 -4.31
N SER A 41 3.92 -27.36 -5.44
CA SER A 41 3.08 -28.46 -5.89
C SER A 41 3.98 -29.68 -6.11
N ILE A 42 3.69 -30.77 -5.39
CA ILE A 42 4.41 -32.03 -5.56
C ILE A 42 3.90 -32.67 -6.84
N VAL A 43 4.77 -32.86 -7.83
CA VAL A 43 4.40 -33.49 -9.11
C VAL A 43 4.40 -35.00 -8.96
N ILE A 44 5.40 -35.54 -8.27
CA ILE A 44 5.47 -36.96 -7.89
C ILE A 44 5.76 -37.06 -6.39
N ASP A 45 4.86 -37.73 -5.67
CA ASP A 45 5.02 -37.99 -4.24
C ASP A 45 5.91 -39.23 -4.03
N PRO A 46 7.03 -39.12 -3.28
CA PRO A 46 7.90 -40.25 -3.00
C PRO A 46 7.20 -41.40 -2.25
N ARG A 47 6.11 -41.13 -1.51
CA ARG A 47 5.36 -42.17 -0.77
C ARG A 47 4.74 -43.23 -1.68
N ILE A 48 4.31 -42.83 -2.88
CA ILE A 48 3.75 -43.74 -3.89
C ILE A 48 4.83 -44.71 -4.39
N ARG A 49 6.11 -44.31 -4.34
CA ARG A 49 7.23 -45.12 -4.81
C ARG A 49 7.67 -46.18 -3.80
N GLU A 50 7.62 -45.86 -2.51
CA GLU A 50 8.07 -46.75 -1.42
C GLU A 50 7.17 -47.97 -1.25
N GLU A 51 5.87 -47.88 -1.57
CA GLU A 51 4.93 -48.98 -1.36
C GLU A 51 5.02 -50.08 -2.44
N GLU A 52 5.36 -49.77 -3.70
CA GLU A 52 5.28 -50.78 -4.77
C GLU A 52 6.51 -50.90 -5.69
N ASN A 53 7.53 -50.02 -5.61
CA ASN A 53 8.66 -49.99 -6.58
C ASN A 53 8.24 -49.95 -8.07
N LEU A 54 6.98 -49.67 -8.38
CA LEU A 54 6.42 -49.69 -9.74
C LEU A 54 6.72 -48.43 -10.56
N LEU A 55 7.22 -47.37 -9.92
CA LEU A 55 7.38 -46.06 -10.54
C LEU A 55 8.82 -45.54 -10.43
N GLU A 56 9.52 -45.51 -11.56
CA GLU A 56 10.82 -44.84 -11.70
C GLU A 56 10.64 -43.52 -12.47
N VAL A 57 11.01 -42.41 -11.83
CA VAL A 57 11.02 -41.10 -12.49
C VAL A 57 12.44 -40.77 -12.91
N ARG A 58 12.60 -40.49 -14.20
CA ARG A 58 13.88 -40.07 -14.79
C ARG A 58 13.78 -38.66 -15.34
N TYR A 59 14.80 -37.84 -15.07
CA TYR A 59 14.96 -36.52 -15.67
C TYR A 59 16.34 -36.43 -16.30
N GLY A 60 16.39 -36.19 -17.62
CA GLY A 60 17.66 -36.15 -18.36
C GLY A 60 18.48 -37.43 -18.24
N GLY A 61 17.82 -38.59 -18.14
CA GLY A 61 18.48 -39.90 -17.97
C GLY A 61 18.85 -40.29 -16.54
N ASN A 62 18.75 -39.36 -15.58
CA ASN A 62 19.05 -39.64 -14.17
C ASN A 62 17.79 -39.93 -13.37
N VAL A 63 17.86 -40.91 -12.47
CA VAL A 63 16.77 -41.23 -11.55
C VAL A 63 16.64 -40.11 -10.53
N VAL A 64 15.44 -39.54 -10.42
CA VAL A 64 15.13 -38.50 -9.42
C VAL A 64 14.16 -39.07 -8.38
N PRO A 65 14.41 -38.86 -7.08
CA PRO A 65 13.57 -39.41 -6.03
C PRO A 65 12.22 -38.69 -5.93
N GLN A 66 12.21 -37.38 -6.19
CA GLN A 66 11.05 -36.51 -6.07
C GLN A 66 11.15 -35.39 -7.10
N VAL A 67 9.99 -34.95 -7.60
CA VAL A 67 9.87 -33.75 -8.43
C VAL A 67 8.84 -32.82 -7.79
N THR A 68 9.31 -31.65 -7.38
CA THR A 68 8.50 -30.57 -6.83
C THR A 68 8.54 -29.39 -7.78
N ARG A 69 7.35 -28.85 -8.09
CA ARG A 69 7.21 -27.59 -8.83
C ARG A 69 6.95 -26.46 -7.85
N THR A 70 7.84 -25.48 -7.85
CA THR A 70 7.73 -24.27 -7.05
C THR A 70 7.55 -23.06 -7.95
N VAL A 71 6.43 -22.36 -7.77
CA VAL A 71 6.16 -21.09 -8.46
C VAL A 71 6.46 -19.96 -7.48
N ILE A 72 7.41 -19.10 -7.83
CA ILE A 72 7.83 -17.97 -7.01
C ILE A 72 7.40 -16.70 -7.72
N ARG A 73 6.85 -15.79 -6.93
CA ARG A 73 6.59 -14.43 -7.37
C ARG A 73 7.31 -13.48 -6.44
N PHE A 74 8.15 -12.62 -6.98
CA PHE A 74 8.78 -11.54 -6.22
C PHE A 74 8.49 -10.20 -6.88
N TRP A 75 8.42 -9.15 -6.07
CA TRP A 75 8.20 -7.79 -6.54
C TRP A 75 8.74 -6.75 -5.55
N ASN A 76 8.96 -5.54 -6.05
CA ASN A 76 9.22 -4.39 -5.21
C ASN A 76 7.90 -3.93 -4.58
N SER A 77 7.75 -4.19 -3.28
CA SER A 77 6.63 -3.74 -2.45
C SER A 77 6.91 -2.41 -1.75
N GLY A 78 8.05 -1.78 -2.03
CA GLY A 78 8.40 -0.46 -1.52
C GLY A 78 7.88 0.67 -2.42
N THR A 79 8.29 1.89 -2.12
CA THR A 79 7.92 3.10 -2.87
C THR A 79 9.07 3.71 -3.67
N GLU A 80 10.28 3.14 -3.56
CA GLU A 80 11.45 3.56 -4.33
C GLU A 80 11.88 2.47 -5.31
N THR A 81 12.41 2.88 -6.46
CA THR A 81 13.06 1.99 -7.43
C THR A 81 14.25 1.28 -6.80
N ILE A 82 14.37 -0.02 -7.06
CA ILE A 82 15.50 -0.85 -6.64
C ILE A 82 16.30 -1.19 -7.88
N ASN A 83 17.57 -0.76 -7.93
CA ASN A 83 18.45 -1.09 -9.05
C ASN A 83 19.12 -2.45 -8.82
N GLY A 84 19.48 -3.16 -9.89
CA GLY A 84 20.26 -4.39 -9.81
C GLY A 84 21.60 -4.20 -9.10
N ASN A 85 22.21 -3.01 -9.27
CA ASN A 85 23.44 -2.60 -8.59
C ASN A 85 23.27 -2.38 -7.06
N ASP A 86 22.02 -2.26 -6.59
CA ASP A 86 21.70 -2.21 -5.17
C ASP A 86 21.78 -3.61 -4.52
N VAL A 87 21.80 -4.69 -5.30
CA VAL A 87 22.03 -6.04 -4.78
C VAL A 87 23.48 -6.16 -4.28
N SER A 88 23.66 -6.72 -3.08
CA SER A 88 24.99 -6.98 -2.52
C SER A 88 25.67 -8.11 -3.29
N GLY A 89 26.90 -7.88 -3.77
CA GLY A 89 27.70 -8.93 -4.41
C GLY A 89 28.08 -10.07 -3.44
N ALA A 90 28.23 -9.77 -2.15
CA ALA A 90 28.54 -10.77 -1.12
C ALA A 90 27.33 -11.63 -0.72
N ASP A 91 26.10 -11.13 -0.93
CA ASP A 91 24.86 -11.84 -0.64
C ASP A 91 23.85 -11.59 -1.77
N PRO A 92 24.02 -12.26 -2.93
CA PRO A 92 23.23 -12.00 -4.13
C PRO A 92 21.78 -12.44 -3.94
N PHE A 93 20.88 -11.76 -4.66
CA PHE A 93 19.46 -12.08 -4.70
C PHE A 93 19.25 -13.43 -5.39
N ARG A 94 18.77 -14.42 -4.64
CA ARG A 94 18.72 -15.82 -5.09
C ARG A 94 17.63 -16.63 -4.42
N TRP A 95 17.13 -17.61 -5.15
CA TRP A 95 16.36 -18.70 -4.57
C TRP A 95 17.31 -19.83 -4.16
N GLN A 96 17.27 -20.23 -2.89
CA GLN A 96 18.18 -21.25 -2.35
C GLN A 96 17.42 -22.56 -2.07
N LEU A 97 17.94 -23.65 -2.62
CA LEU A 97 17.58 -25.03 -2.29
C LEU A 97 18.48 -25.57 -1.16
N PRO A 98 18.03 -26.59 -0.41
CA PRO A 98 18.87 -27.32 0.55
C PRO A 98 20.03 -28.05 -0.16
N GLU A 99 21.07 -28.42 0.59
CA GLU A 99 22.33 -28.99 0.05
C GLU A 99 22.14 -30.25 -0.81
N ASN A 100 21.15 -31.07 -0.50
CA ASN A 100 20.89 -32.33 -1.21
C ASN A 100 19.84 -32.21 -2.33
N ALA A 101 19.53 -30.99 -2.78
CA ALA A 101 18.52 -30.75 -3.81
C ALA A 101 19.11 -30.04 -5.03
N ALA A 102 18.55 -30.35 -6.20
CA ALA A 102 19.01 -29.84 -7.48
C ALA A 102 17.86 -29.20 -8.26
N PHE A 103 18.21 -28.20 -9.08
CA PHE A 103 17.30 -27.61 -10.06
C PHE A 103 17.22 -28.46 -11.32
N LEU A 104 16.03 -28.94 -11.64
CA LEU A 104 15.77 -29.70 -12.86
C LEU A 104 15.51 -28.76 -14.03
N ALA A 105 14.51 -27.88 -13.89
CA ALA A 105 14.12 -26.89 -14.91
C ALA A 105 13.76 -25.56 -14.26
N THR A 106 13.92 -24.48 -14.99
CA THR A 106 13.58 -23.13 -14.51
C THR A 106 13.05 -22.31 -15.68
N ASN A 107 11.98 -21.57 -15.46
CA ASN A 107 11.36 -20.72 -16.47
C ASN A 107 10.91 -19.39 -15.87
N ILE A 108 11.09 -18.30 -16.62
CA ILE A 108 10.49 -17.00 -16.29
C ILE A 108 9.11 -16.98 -16.95
N ASP A 109 8.05 -17.17 -16.16
CA ASP A 109 6.69 -17.28 -16.70
C ASP A 109 6.13 -15.92 -17.10
N ARG A 110 6.47 -14.88 -16.33
CA ARG A 110 5.97 -13.52 -16.56
C ARG A 110 6.86 -12.49 -15.89
N THR A 111 7.06 -11.36 -16.55
CA THR A 111 7.67 -10.14 -15.97
C THR A 111 6.65 -9.00 -16.00
N THR A 112 6.83 -8.00 -15.14
CA THR A 112 5.96 -6.81 -15.17
C THR A 112 6.24 -5.96 -16.41
N ARG A 113 7.52 -5.75 -16.73
CA ARG A 113 7.96 -5.03 -17.93
C ARG A 113 9.20 -5.73 -18.51
N ALA A 114 9.34 -5.69 -19.83
CA ALA A 114 10.53 -6.23 -20.50
C ALA A 114 11.80 -5.46 -20.14
N ALA A 115 11.67 -4.15 -19.90
CA ALA A 115 12.78 -3.26 -19.53
C ALA A 115 13.41 -3.57 -18.16
N ASN A 116 12.74 -4.35 -17.29
CA ASN A 116 13.36 -4.78 -16.03
C ASN A 116 14.53 -5.76 -16.25
N LEU A 117 14.69 -6.32 -17.46
CA LEU A 117 15.76 -7.25 -17.86
C LEU A 117 15.98 -8.38 -16.85
N ILE A 118 14.87 -8.98 -16.41
CA ILE A 118 14.90 -10.05 -15.40
C ILE A 118 15.49 -11.31 -16.05
N SER A 119 16.55 -11.85 -15.44
CA SER A 119 17.21 -13.06 -15.89
C SER A 119 17.51 -14.00 -14.71
N ILE A 120 17.63 -15.29 -15.02
CA ILE A 120 17.92 -16.33 -14.04
C ILE A 120 19.20 -17.07 -14.41
N ASP A 121 19.98 -17.44 -13.40
CA ASP A 121 21.27 -18.09 -13.58
C ASP A 121 21.48 -19.15 -12.49
N LYS A 122 21.79 -20.39 -12.90
CA LYS A 122 21.90 -21.53 -11.98
C LYS A 122 23.34 -21.63 -11.48
N ASN A 123 23.53 -21.63 -10.17
CA ASN A 123 24.82 -21.83 -9.52
C ASN A 123 24.67 -22.84 -8.37
N GLY A 124 24.87 -24.12 -8.68
CA GLY A 124 24.65 -25.23 -7.75
C GLY A 124 23.21 -25.22 -7.22
N ASN A 125 23.08 -25.06 -5.90
CA ASN A 125 21.79 -25.05 -5.21
C ASN A 125 21.19 -23.64 -5.08
N ASN A 126 21.79 -22.66 -5.74
CA ASN A 126 21.29 -21.29 -5.82
C ASN A 126 20.81 -20.98 -7.25
N LEU A 127 19.63 -20.41 -7.36
CA LEU A 127 19.15 -19.78 -8.58
C LEU A 127 19.27 -18.27 -8.40
N LEU A 128 20.29 -17.68 -9.01
CA LEU A 128 20.52 -16.23 -8.97
C LEU A 128 19.44 -15.53 -9.79
N LEU A 129 18.83 -14.51 -9.19
CA LEU A 129 17.79 -13.69 -9.80
C LEU A 129 18.38 -12.30 -10.06
N LYS A 130 18.61 -11.98 -11.34
CA LYS A 130 19.20 -10.71 -11.77
C LYS A 130 18.13 -9.85 -12.45
N PHE A 131 18.26 -8.54 -12.34
CA PHE A 131 17.38 -7.55 -12.95
C PHE A 131 18.13 -6.23 -13.08
N ASP A 132 17.71 -5.36 -14.00
CA ASP A 132 18.29 -4.01 -14.16
C ASP A 132 17.72 -3.04 -13.13
N PHE A 133 16.40 -2.96 -13.04
CA PHE A 133 15.69 -2.21 -12.01
C PHE A 133 14.31 -2.80 -11.74
N LEU A 134 13.73 -2.45 -10.59
CA LEU A 134 12.35 -2.73 -10.20
C LEU A 134 11.73 -1.46 -9.62
N ASP A 135 10.84 -0.81 -10.36
CA ASP A 135 10.00 0.26 -9.84
C ASP A 135 8.98 -0.30 -8.83
N PRO A 136 8.32 0.55 -8.02
CA PRO A 136 7.21 0.10 -7.18
C PRO A 136 6.22 -0.76 -7.97
N HIS A 137 5.93 -1.94 -7.43
CA HIS A 137 5.09 -2.99 -8.02
C HIS A 137 5.67 -3.79 -9.19
N ASP A 138 6.87 -3.48 -9.67
CA ASP A 138 7.54 -4.32 -10.66
C ASP A 138 8.08 -5.61 -10.04
N GLY A 139 8.08 -6.68 -10.83
CA GLY A 139 8.51 -8.00 -10.41
C GLY A 139 8.40 -9.06 -11.51
N ALA A 140 8.57 -10.32 -11.10
CA ALA A 140 8.43 -11.48 -11.98
C ALA A 140 7.81 -12.68 -11.27
N THR A 141 7.28 -13.59 -12.09
CA THR A 141 6.86 -14.95 -11.70
C THR A 141 7.78 -15.95 -12.39
N ILE A 142 8.31 -16.90 -11.61
CA ILE A 142 9.29 -17.89 -12.03
C ILE A 142 8.77 -19.26 -11.61
N SER A 143 8.71 -20.20 -12.56
CA SER A 143 8.45 -21.61 -12.31
C SER A 143 9.77 -22.37 -12.18
N ILE A 144 9.91 -23.15 -11.11
CA ILE A 144 11.08 -23.96 -10.83
C ILE A 144 10.64 -25.41 -10.66
N LEU A 145 11.29 -26.33 -11.37
CA LEU A 145 11.25 -27.76 -11.06
C LEU A 145 12.53 -28.13 -10.29
N HIS A 146 12.37 -28.76 -9.14
CA HIS A 146 13.50 -29.18 -8.30
C HIS A 146 13.21 -30.46 -7.53
N THR A 147 14.26 -31.04 -6.94
CA THR A 147 14.17 -32.27 -6.14
C THR A 147 13.97 -32.04 -4.64
N ALA A 148 13.97 -30.80 -4.17
CA ALA A 148 13.74 -30.51 -2.75
C ALA A 148 12.31 -30.84 -2.32
N VAL A 149 12.17 -31.21 -1.04
CA VAL A 149 10.89 -31.26 -0.34
C VAL A 149 10.25 -29.87 -0.34
N ALA A 150 8.92 -29.82 -0.52
CA ALA A 150 8.15 -28.57 -0.47
C ALA A 150 8.46 -27.76 0.80
N ARG A 151 8.46 -26.43 0.68
CA ARG A 151 8.70 -25.44 1.74
C ARG A 151 10.10 -25.40 2.35
N ASN A 152 11.04 -26.23 1.89
CA ASN A 152 12.43 -26.20 2.34
C ASN A 152 13.33 -25.25 1.53
N SER A 153 12.74 -24.43 0.67
CA SER A 153 13.44 -23.47 -0.17
C SER A 153 13.05 -22.04 0.21
N SER A 154 13.98 -21.09 0.00
CA SER A 154 13.77 -19.70 0.45
C SER A 154 14.41 -18.68 -0.47
N LEU A 155 13.79 -17.50 -0.57
CA LEU A 155 14.34 -16.35 -1.25
C LEU A 155 15.29 -15.59 -0.31
N ARG A 156 16.52 -15.39 -0.75
CA ARG A 156 17.59 -14.74 0.02
C ARG A 156 18.29 -13.67 -0.80
N GLY A 157 19.11 -12.88 -0.11
CA GLY A 157 19.89 -11.78 -0.68
C GLY A 157 19.73 -10.51 0.12
N THR A 158 20.69 -9.61 -0.06
CA THR A 158 20.73 -8.32 0.61
C THR A 158 20.64 -7.20 -0.41
N ILE A 159 19.70 -6.27 -0.19
CA ILE A 159 19.54 -5.05 -1.00
C ILE A 159 20.05 -3.86 -0.19
N LYS A 160 21.00 -3.10 -0.72
CA LYS A 160 21.54 -1.89 -0.11
C LYS A 160 20.41 -0.88 0.11
N GLY A 161 20.38 -0.27 1.29
CA GLY A 161 19.33 0.68 1.68
C GLY A 161 17.98 0.05 2.06
N MET A 162 17.81 -1.27 1.94
CA MET A 162 16.62 -1.96 2.47
C MET A 162 16.81 -2.24 3.97
N LYS A 163 15.83 -1.83 4.79
CA LYS A 163 15.82 -2.14 6.22
C LYS A 163 15.10 -3.48 6.46
N GLY A 164 15.85 -4.49 6.91
CA GLY A 164 15.31 -5.80 7.28
C GLY A 164 15.47 -6.87 6.20
N LYS A 165 14.83 -8.03 6.42
CA LYS A 165 14.87 -9.18 5.50
C LYS A 165 13.82 -9.07 4.40
N ILE A 166 14.05 -9.78 3.30
CA ILE A 166 13.06 -9.98 2.23
C ILE A 166 11.78 -10.58 2.83
N SER A 167 10.63 -9.99 2.51
CA SER A 167 9.36 -10.31 3.18
C SER A 167 8.62 -11.46 2.48
N SER A 168 8.46 -12.60 3.15
CA SER A 168 7.53 -13.64 2.69
C SER A 168 6.10 -13.24 3.00
N GLN A 169 5.22 -13.28 1.99
CA GLN A 169 3.78 -12.96 2.12
C GLN A 169 2.91 -14.22 2.29
N GLY A 170 3.56 -15.38 2.49
CA GLY A 170 2.94 -16.70 2.65
C GLY A 170 2.72 -17.45 1.32
N GLY A 171 1.97 -18.54 1.41
CA GLY A 171 1.60 -19.38 0.27
C GLY A 171 0.68 -18.64 -0.72
N MET A 172 0.83 -18.96 -2.00
CA MET A 172 -0.08 -18.54 -3.06
C MET A 172 -1.18 -19.60 -3.25
N SER A 173 -2.46 -19.18 -3.26
CA SER A 173 -3.57 -20.06 -3.68
C SER A 173 -3.46 -20.30 -5.18
N GLU A 174 -3.55 -21.56 -5.62
CA GLU A 174 -3.55 -21.94 -7.03
C GLU A 174 -4.82 -21.44 -7.73
N ILE A 175 -4.87 -20.17 -8.11
CA ILE A 175 -5.91 -19.67 -9.02
C ILE A 175 -5.27 -19.57 -10.42
N PRO A 176 -5.70 -20.38 -11.42
CA PRO A 176 -5.09 -20.41 -12.75
C PRO A 176 -5.14 -19.06 -13.49
N ASN A 177 -6.08 -18.20 -13.12
CA ASN A 177 -6.31 -16.89 -13.73
C ASN A 177 -6.04 -15.75 -12.73
N PHE A 178 -4.77 -15.49 -12.42
CA PHE A 178 -4.40 -14.33 -11.61
C PHE A 178 -4.46 -13.02 -12.41
N PRO A 179 -4.95 -11.92 -11.81
CA PRO A 179 -5.03 -10.61 -12.46
C PRO A 179 -3.68 -10.14 -13.01
N PRO A 180 -3.70 -9.28 -14.05
CA PRO A 180 -2.49 -8.71 -14.64
C PRO A 180 -1.59 -8.10 -13.56
N MET A 181 -0.27 -8.31 -13.73
CA MET A 181 0.76 -7.94 -12.75
C MET A 181 0.75 -6.44 -12.39
N GLY A 182 0.06 -5.60 -13.16
CA GLY A 182 -0.09 -4.17 -12.93
C GLY A 182 -0.98 -3.76 -11.74
N ARG A 183 -1.63 -4.68 -11.02
CA ARG A 183 -2.42 -4.33 -9.81
C ARG A 183 -2.36 -5.43 -8.74
N MET A 184 -1.20 -5.61 -8.10
CA MET A 184 -1.15 -6.47 -6.91
C MET A 184 -1.59 -5.71 -5.66
N PRO A 185 -2.52 -6.26 -4.87
CA PRO A 185 -2.88 -5.66 -3.60
C PRO A 185 -1.67 -5.75 -2.67
N GLU A 186 -1.06 -4.61 -2.38
CA GLU A 186 -0.25 -4.45 -1.18
C GLU A 186 -1.10 -5.01 -0.04
N LYS A 187 -0.65 -6.09 0.62
CA LYS A 187 -1.31 -6.60 1.83
C LYS A 187 -1.21 -5.48 2.86
N SER A 188 -2.24 -4.64 2.87
CA SER A 188 -2.38 -3.48 3.74
C SER A 188 -2.04 -3.93 5.15
N ASN A 189 -0.89 -3.47 5.63
CA ASN A 189 -0.45 -3.68 7.00
C ASN A 189 -1.64 -3.41 7.92
N LYS A 190 -2.08 -4.44 8.67
CA LYS A 190 -3.30 -4.45 9.49
C LYS A 190 -3.19 -3.59 10.76
N ASN A 191 -2.45 -2.49 10.69
CA ASN A 191 -2.47 -1.49 11.74
C ASN A 191 -3.79 -0.72 11.60
N GLY A 192 -4.86 -1.27 12.19
CA GLY A 192 -6.22 -0.71 12.15
C GLY A 192 -6.26 0.77 12.55
N ILE A 193 -5.30 1.21 13.37
CA ILE A 193 -5.08 2.60 13.78
C ILE A 193 -5.00 3.56 12.57
N GLY A 194 -4.30 3.20 11.48
CA GLY A 194 -4.21 4.07 10.31
C GLY A 194 -5.54 4.27 9.59
N ARG A 195 -6.41 3.24 9.58
CA ARG A 195 -7.76 3.33 9.01
C ARG A 195 -8.69 4.15 9.92
N TRP A 196 -8.55 4.03 11.24
CA TRP A 196 -9.30 4.83 12.21
C TRP A 196 -8.90 6.31 12.15
N ILE A 197 -7.61 6.62 12.10
CA ILE A 197 -7.11 8.00 11.99
C ILE A 197 -7.62 8.64 10.70
N GLY A 198 -7.56 7.94 9.57
CA GLY A 198 -8.06 8.52 8.32
C GLY A 198 -9.58 8.65 8.25
N ARG A 199 -10.35 7.75 8.89
CA ARG A 199 -11.80 7.92 9.05
C ARG A 199 -12.13 9.12 9.94
N ALA A 200 -11.41 9.29 11.04
CA ALA A 200 -11.55 10.44 11.93
C ALA A 200 -11.20 11.75 11.19
N LEU A 201 -10.12 11.75 10.40
CA LEU A 201 -9.72 12.90 9.59
C LEU A 201 -10.76 13.24 8.51
N ALA A 202 -11.30 12.24 7.81
CA ALA A 202 -12.35 12.44 6.82
C ALA A 202 -13.64 13.01 7.46
N LEU A 203 -14.03 12.50 8.63
CA LEU A 203 -15.16 13.03 9.40
C LEU A 203 -14.91 14.47 9.85
N PHE A 204 -13.71 14.77 10.37
CA PHE A 204 -13.33 16.12 10.76
C PHE A 204 -13.45 17.11 9.59
N VAL A 205 -12.93 16.73 8.42
CA VAL A 205 -13.01 17.57 7.22
C VAL A 205 -14.46 17.73 6.74
N PHE A 206 -15.29 16.69 6.85
CA PHE A 206 -16.72 16.77 6.54
C PHE A 206 -17.44 17.78 7.46
N PHE A 207 -17.22 17.71 8.77
CA PHE A 207 -17.80 18.66 9.72
C PHE A 207 -17.27 20.08 9.53
N ALA A 208 -15.98 20.25 9.22
CA ALA A 208 -15.42 21.56 8.88
C ALA A 208 -16.10 22.16 7.63
N THR A 209 -16.37 21.34 6.62
CA THR A 209 -17.07 21.77 5.41
C THR A 209 -18.51 22.20 5.71
N LEU A 210 -19.25 21.41 6.49
CA LEU A 210 -20.60 21.77 6.95
C LEU A 210 -20.61 23.07 7.75
N PHE A 211 -19.61 23.26 8.62
CA PHE A 211 -19.47 24.48 9.39
C PHE A 211 -19.19 25.70 8.50
N GLY A 212 -18.35 25.55 7.48
CA GLY A 212 -18.10 26.59 6.47
C GLY A 212 -19.37 26.99 5.70
N ILE A 213 -20.18 26.01 5.32
CA ILE A 213 -21.48 26.25 4.64
C ILE A 213 -22.45 26.96 5.59
N ALA A 214 -22.58 26.49 6.84
CA ALA A 214 -23.44 27.12 7.84
C ALA A 214 -23.01 28.57 8.10
N TYR A 215 -21.70 28.83 8.17
CA TYR A 215 -21.15 30.18 8.34
C TYR A 215 -21.45 31.09 7.14
N ALA A 216 -21.36 30.58 5.92
CA ALA A 216 -21.75 31.33 4.72
C ALA A 216 -23.26 31.64 4.70
N LEU A 217 -24.10 30.67 5.07
CA LEU A 217 -25.55 30.85 5.15
C LEU A 217 -25.95 31.87 6.21
N ALA A 218 -25.27 31.89 7.37
CA ALA A 218 -25.48 32.92 8.40
C ALA A 218 -25.15 34.33 7.88
N GLY A 219 -24.18 34.48 6.96
CA GLY A 219 -23.89 35.76 6.30
C GLY A 219 -24.96 36.20 5.29
N PHE A 220 -25.64 35.23 4.65
CA PHE A 220 -26.74 35.49 3.70
C PHE A 220 -28.08 35.77 4.40
N PHE A 221 -28.36 35.09 5.52
CA PHE A 221 -29.62 35.18 6.26
C PHE A 221 -29.37 35.57 7.72
N PRO A 222 -28.82 36.78 7.98
CA PRO A 222 -28.47 37.20 9.33
C PRO A 222 -29.70 37.24 10.25
N ASP A 223 -30.84 37.73 9.76
CA ASP A 223 -32.06 37.90 10.56
C ASP A 223 -32.62 36.54 11.03
N TYR A 224 -32.64 35.54 10.14
CA TYR A 224 -33.10 34.19 10.49
C TYR A 224 -32.23 33.53 11.56
N PHE A 225 -30.92 33.76 11.53
CA PHE A 225 -29.99 33.19 12.51
C PHE A 225 -30.06 33.91 13.86
N LEU A 226 -30.23 35.23 13.86
CA LEU A 226 -30.34 36.03 15.08
C LEU A 226 -31.64 35.75 15.86
N ASP A 227 -32.75 35.51 15.16
CA ASP A 227 -34.04 35.27 15.81
C ASP A 227 -34.18 33.86 16.40
N ASN A 228 -33.38 32.89 15.93
CA ASN A 228 -33.47 31.49 16.33
C ASN A 228 -32.34 31.01 17.26
N ILE A 229 -31.34 31.86 17.57
CA ILE A 229 -30.36 31.55 18.63
C ILE A 229 -30.89 32.11 19.95
N PRO A 230 -31.39 31.27 20.88
CA PRO A 230 -31.84 31.75 22.17
C PRO A 230 -30.65 32.32 22.96
N TYR A 231 -30.64 33.65 23.12
CA TYR A 231 -30.08 34.37 24.27
C TYR A 231 -28.61 34.04 24.63
N ILE A 232 -27.64 34.44 23.80
CA ILE A 232 -26.23 34.62 24.22
C ILE A 232 -25.83 36.10 24.27
N VAL A 233 -26.67 37.01 23.78
CA VAL A 233 -26.42 38.45 23.86
C VAL A 233 -27.13 39.00 25.09
N SER A 234 -26.51 38.80 26.27
CA SER A 234 -26.80 39.67 27.42
C SER A 234 -26.36 41.08 27.04
N GLU A 235 -27.31 42.00 27.06
CA GLU A 235 -27.22 43.43 26.73
C GLU A 235 -25.86 44.05 27.08
N GLU A 236 -25.05 44.32 26.07
CA GLU A 236 -23.98 45.31 26.17
C GLU A 236 -24.54 46.60 25.54
N PRO A 237 -24.88 47.63 26.33
CA PRO A 237 -25.80 48.70 25.93
C PRO A 237 -25.17 49.79 25.02
N SER A 238 -24.14 49.46 24.25
CA SER A 238 -23.47 50.41 23.36
C SER A 238 -22.95 49.82 22.05
N ALA A 239 -23.38 48.60 21.68
CA ALA A 239 -23.01 48.03 20.39
C ALA A 239 -23.61 48.89 19.24
N PRO A 240 -22.80 49.28 18.23
CA PRO A 240 -23.28 50.06 17.10
C PRO A 240 -24.41 49.31 16.41
N GLU A 241 -25.43 50.07 16.00
CA GLU A 241 -26.62 49.60 15.27
C GLU A 241 -26.19 48.61 14.18
N VAL A 242 -26.27 47.31 14.50
CA VAL A 242 -25.94 46.25 13.55
C VAL A 242 -26.97 46.37 12.45
N VAL A 243 -26.54 46.83 11.28
CA VAL A 243 -27.39 47.15 10.13
C VAL A 243 -28.18 45.90 9.73
N ARG A 244 -29.38 45.75 10.32
CA ARG A 244 -30.35 44.71 9.97
C ARG A 244 -30.64 44.83 8.48
N GLY A 245 -30.57 43.70 7.77
CA GLY A 245 -30.89 43.62 6.34
C GLY A 245 -29.78 43.90 5.33
N LYS A 246 -28.52 44.20 5.71
CA LYS A 246 -27.40 44.23 4.76
C LYS A 246 -26.60 42.92 4.81
N ILE A 247 -26.52 42.25 3.66
CA ILE A 247 -25.67 41.06 3.48
C ILE A 247 -24.22 41.44 3.84
N ASN A 248 -23.64 40.71 4.79
CA ASN A 248 -22.25 40.91 5.15
C ASN A 248 -21.34 40.13 4.19
N ILE A 249 -20.98 40.77 3.08
CA ILE A 249 -20.21 40.18 1.98
C ILE A 249 -18.88 39.58 2.46
N ASP A 250 -18.24 40.18 3.47
CA ASP A 250 -16.98 39.68 4.04
C ASP A 250 -17.16 38.33 4.77
N ILE A 251 -18.26 38.17 5.52
CA ILE A 251 -18.62 36.89 6.17
C ILE A 251 -18.90 35.82 5.12
N VAL A 252 -19.65 36.17 4.08
CA VAL A 252 -19.99 35.26 2.97
C VAL A 252 -18.72 34.80 2.24
N LEU A 253 -17.83 35.73 1.88
CA LEU A 253 -16.56 35.41 1.20
C LEU A 253 -15.66 34.50 2.06
N LYS A 254 -15.56 34.77 3.36
CA LYS A 254 -14.77 33.94 4.30
C LYS A 254 -15.34 32.52 4.44
N GLY A 255 -16.65 32.39 4.56
CA GLY A 255 -17.32 31.08 4.62
C GLY A 255 -17.13 30.28 3.32
N LEU A 256 -17.25 30.95 2.17
CA LEU A 256 -17.05 30.33 0.87
C LEU A 256 -15.60 29.88 0.66
N LEU A 257 -14.62 30.72 1.01
CA LEU A 257 -13.20 30.38 0.97
C LEU A 257 -12.87 29.19 1.86
N PHE A 258 -13.40 29.17 3.09
CA PHE A 258 -13.21 28.06 4.02
C PHE A 258 -13.76 26.74 3.46
N THR A 259 -14.97 26.79 2.88
CA THR A 259 -15.63 25.64 2.26
C THR A 259 -14.82 25.11 1.07
N VAL A 260 -14.29 25.98 0.22
CA VAL A 260 -13.47 25.58 -0.94
C VAL A 260 -12.17 24.92 -0.50
N VAL A 261 -11.44 25.50 0.46
CA VAL A 261 -10.17 24.95 0.93
C VAL A 261 -10.36 23.58 1.58
N PHE A 262 -11.32 23.45 2.50
CA PHE A 262 -11.59 22.15 3.15
C PHE A 262 -12.19 21.13 2.17
N GLY A 263 -13.02 21.58 1.22
CA GLY A 263 -13.53 20.75 0.13
C GLY A 263 -12.40 20.14 -0.70
N LEU A 264 -11.41 20.96 -1.10
CA LEU A 264 -10.24 20.51 -1.86
C LEU A 264 -9.36 19.54 -1.06
N ILE A 265 -9.13 19.82 0.23
CA ILE A 265 -8.41 18.90 1.14
C ILE A 265 -9.17 17.57 1.26
N SER A 266 -10.50 17.62 1.40
CA SER A 266 -11.35 16.42 1.44
C SER A 266 -11.21 15.60 0.17
N ALA A 267 -11.26 16.25 -1.00
CA ALA A 267 -11.17 15.61 -2.30
C ALA A 267 -9.78 15.00 -2.51
N ALA A 268 -8.71 15.66 -2.04
CA ALA A 268 -7.35 15.14 -2.08
C ALA A 268 -7.20 13.89 -1.18
N ILE A 269 -7.72 13.93 0.05
CA ILE A 269 -7.70 12.77 0.96
C ILE A 269 -8.53 11.62 0.39
N VAL A 270 -9.74 11.90 -0.07
CA VAL A 270 -10.66 10.89 -0.63
C VAL A 270 -10.13 10.32 -1.94
N SER A 271 -9.55 11.12 -2.83
CA SER A 271 -8.96 10.59 -4.07
C SER A 271 -7.76 9.69 -3.79
N ASN A 272 -6.89 10.07 -2.84
CA ASN A 272 -5.79 9.23 -2.39
C ASN A 272 -6.30 7.93 -1.73
N TRP A 273 -7.47 7.98 -1.07
CA TRP A 273 -8.12 6.80 -0.51
C TRP A 273 -8.82 5.92 -1.56
N ARG A 274 -9.46 6.52 -2.59
CA ARG A 274 -10.07 5.80 -3.72
C ARG A 274 -9.02 5.15 -4.62
N ASN A 275 -7.84 5.74 -4.70
CA ASN A 275 -6.69 5.18 -5.40
C ASN A 275 -6.06 4.00 -4.64
N LYS A 276 -6.43 3.78 -3.37
CA LYS A 276 -6.18 2.48 -2.71
C LYS A 276 -7.25 1.50 -3.20
N PRO A 277 -6.87 0.42 -3.91
CA PRO A 277 -7.84 -0.51 -4.45
C PRO A 277 -8.70 -1.08 -3.31
N PRO A 278 -10.01 -1.29 -3.53
CA PRO A 278 -10.87 -1.90 -2.53
C PRO A 278 -10.25 -3.24 -2.12
N ALA A 279 -10.12 -3.46 -0.81
CA ALA A 279 -9.83 -4.77 -0.25
C ALA A 279 -11.01 -5.69 -0.61
N LYS A 280 -10.95 -6.34 -1.77
CA LYS A 280 -12.06 -7.15 -2.26
C LYS A 280 -12.21 -8.41 -1.43
N LEU A 281 -13.44 -8.54 -0.92
CA LEU A 281 -14.28 -9.73 -0.88
C LEU A 281 -13.78 -10.89 0.00
N ARG A 282 -14.31 -10.92 1.23
CA ARG A 282 -14.85 -12.17 1.78
C ARG A 282 -15.88 -12.68 0.77
N LEU A 283 -15.67 -13.88 0.25
CA LEU A 283 -16.77 -14.71 -0.20
C LEU A 283 -16.63 -16.04 0.52
N ASP A 284 -17.66 -16.31 1.30
CA ASP A 284 -18.01 -17.61 1.82
C ASP A 284 -18.29 -18.54 0.64
N SER A 285 -17.62 -19.70 0.63
CA SER A 285 -18.05 -21.00 0.09
C SER A 285 -16.88 -21.96 0.17
#